data_AF-A0A819WBY5-F1
#
_entry.id   AF-A0A819WBY5-F1
#
_cell.length_a   1.000
_cell.length_b   1.000
_cell.length_c   1.000
_cell.angle_alpha   90.00
_cell.angle_beta   90.00
_cell.angle_gamma   90.00
#
_symmetry.space_group_name_H-M   'P 1'
#
loop_
_entity.id
_entity.type
_entity.pdbx_description
1 polymer ?
#
loop_
_entity_poly.entity_id
_entity_poly.type
_entity_poly.pdbx_seq_one_letter_code
_entity_poly.pdbx_strand_id
1 'polypeptide(L)'
;MDGQDPGYGQGVPPSHYSPMMPLGAPPPPPPLALSSSDVKYNLYDTSINESKQFNDVNGMLQQIMSIVDQSLDEAQARKHAFNQSRLKPAFFQVLCEIKEKTAINIRNLPEDEPPDSQLMRLDNMLIAEGIAGPERTGGSSSSAASANAAASINDDSALEHGDYRAKLSQIRQLYHSELEKYEQACNDFTSHVINLLREQSRARPISPREIDRMVMIIRKKFSSIQLQLKQSTCEAVMILRSRFLDARRKRRNFSKTATEILNEYFYSHLSNPYPSEEAKEELARKCSISVSQVSNWFGNKRIRYKKNIGKAQEEANLYASKLANQAAQGVGGMRRDSDSPQQGER
;
A
#
# COMPACT_ATOMS: atom_id res chain seq x y z
N MET A 1 -46.69 36.42 52.23
CA MET A 1 -46.50 36.48 50.76
C MET A 1 -45.28 35.60 50.45
N ASP A 2 -45.27 34.32 50.84
CA ASP A 2 -46.02 33.17 50.29
C ASP A 2 -45.58 32.88 48.83
N GLY A 3 -45.13 31.69 48.43
CA GLY A 3 -45.10 30.35 49.07
C GLY A 3 -43.89 29.53 48.60
N GLN A 4 -43.34 28.66 49.46
CA GLN A 4 -43.62 27.22 49.59
C GLN A 4 -43.05 26.37 48.42
N ASP A 5 -41.81 25.82 48.51
CA ASP A 5 -41.34 24.54 49.13
C ASP A 5 -41.55 23.29 48.23
N PRO A 6 -40.88 22.13 48.43
CA PRO A 6 -39.49 21.76 48.83
C PRO A 6 -38.85 20.84 47.73
N GLY A 7 -37.63 20.28 47.73
CA GLY A 7 -36.59 19.95 48.72
C GLY A 7 -36.07 18.52 48.47
N TYR A 8 -34.83 18.21 48.94
CA TYR A 8 -34.05 16.95 48.93
C TYR A 8 -33.03 16.76 47.77
N GLY A 9 -31.73 16.47 47.99
CA GLY A 9 -30.95 16.19 49.20
C GLY A 9 -29.83 15.16 48.88
N GLN A 10 -28.56 15.56 49.01
CA GLN A 10 -27.35 14.73 48.85
C GLN A 10 -27.17 13.70 49.99
N GLY A 11 -26.40 12.62 49.74
CA GLY A 11 -25.50 12.03 50.76
C GLY A 11 -25.45 10.49 50.86
N VAL A 12 -24.27 9.92 50.53
CA VAL A 12 -23.74 8.55 50.84
C VAL A 12 -23.37 8.48 52.36
N PRO A 13 -23.00 7.36 53.07
CA PRO A 13 -22.59 5.97 52.73
C PRO A 13 -23.10 4.89 53.78
N PRO A 14 -22.46 3.75 54.18
CA PRO A 14 -21.31 2.93 53.69
C PRO A 14 -21.48 1.37 53.65
N SER A 15 -20.40 0.70 53.23
CA SER A 15 -20.05 -0.75 53.22
C SER A 15 -20.21 -1.50 54.56
N HIS A 16 -20.68 -2.77 54.54
CA HIS A 16 -19.88 -3.97 54.91
C HIS A 16 -20.69 -5.29 55.08
N TYR A 17 -20.00 -6.41 54.81
CA TYR A 17 -20.19 -7.82 55.25
C TYR A 17 -21.23 -8.72 54.57
N SER A 18 -20.72 -9.76 53.87
CA SER A 18 -21.40 -11.05 53.71
C SER A 18 -21.15 -11.93 54.94
N PRO A 19 -22.16 -12.73 55.37
CA PRO A 19 -21.85 -14.15 55.56
C PRO A 19 -23.01 -15.13 55.27
N MET A 20 -22.59 -16.34 54.86
CA MET A 20 -23.18 -17.68 55.10
C MET A 20 -24.54 -18.03 54.48
N MET A 21 -24.51 -19.02 53.58
CA MET A 21 -25.69 -19.71 53.04
C MET A 21 -26.39 -20.56 54.11
N PRO A 22 -27.74 -20.61 54.12
CA PRO A 22 -28.46 -21.57 54.95
C PRO A 22 -28.36 -22.98 54.37
N LEU A 23 -28.16 -23.94 55.25
CA LEU A 23 -28.19 -25.39 55.02
C LEU A 23 -29.50 -25.83 54.33
N GLY A 24 -29.36 -26.86 53.49
CA GLY A 24 -30.34 -27.28 52.48
C GLY A 24 -31.75 -27.57 52.98
N ALA A 25 -32.72 -27.25 52.13
CA ALA A 25 -34.05 -27.83 52.19
C ALA A 25 -33.97 -29.34 51.92
N PRO A 26 -34.78 -30.18 52.61
CA PRO A 26 -34.83 -31.60 52.32
C PRO A 26 -35.33 -31.84 50.87
N PRO A 27 -34.94 -32.95 50.22
CA PRO A 27 -35.41 -33.25 48.89
C PRO A 27 -36.95 -33.39 48.88
N PRO A 28 -37.63 -33.03 47.77
CA PRO A 28 -39.06 -33.22 47.67
C PRO A 28 -39.39 -34.72 47.79
N PRO A 29 -40.59 -35.07 48.31
CA PRO A 29 -40.99 -36.46 48.41
C PRO A 29 -40.95 -37.12 47.01
N PRO A 30 -40.66 -38.43 46.92
CA PRO A 30 -40.74 -39.13 45.66
C PRO A 30 -42.15 -38.95 45.09
N PRO A 31 -42.31 -38.76 43.76
CA PRO A 31 -43.63 -38.61 43.18
C PRO A 31 -44.45 -39.83 43.57
N LEU A 32 -45.62 -39.57 44.19
CA LEU A 32 -46.59 -40.61 44.50
C LEU A 32 -46.77 -41.46 43.24
N ALA A 33 -46.52 -42.76 43.37
CA ALA A 33 -46.77 -43.70 42.29
C ALA A 33 -48.19 -43.48 41.80
N LEU A 34 -48.31 -42.93 40.60
CA LEU A 34 -49.59 -42.86 39.89
C LEU A 34 -50.15 -44.27 39.90
N SER A 35 -51.40 -44.39 40.35
CA SER A 35 -52.13 -45.64 40.19
C SER A 35 -52.04 -46.04 38.72
N SER A 36 -51.90 -47.34 38.46
CA SER A 36 -51.69 -47.92 37.13
C SER A 36 -52.85 -47.68 36.13
N SER A 37 -53.77 -46.75 36.45
CA SER A 37 -54.94 -46.33 35.69
C SER A 37 -54.72 -45.06 34.86
N ASP A 38 -53.75 -44.19 35.21
CA ASP A 38 -53.63 -42.85 34.58
C ASP A 38 -52.51 -42.70 33.53
N VAL A 39 -51.70 -43.74 33.29
CA VAL A 39 -50.60 -43.71 32.31
C VAL A 39 -51.08 -43.95 30.87
N LYS A 40 -52.31 -44.46 30.67
CA LYS A 40 -52.82 -44.77 29.33
C LYS A 40 -53.41 -43.59 28.57
N TYR A 41 -53.64 -42.43 29.18
CA TYR A 41 -54.24 -41.29 28.46
C TYR A 41 -53.24 -40.25 27.93
N ASN A 42 -51.97 -40.26 28.38
CA ASN A 42 -50.96 -39.30 27.91
C ASN A 42 -50.03 -39.85 26.80
N LEU A 43 -49.93 -41.17 26.61
CA LEU A 43 -49.11 -41.75 25.54
C LEU A 43 -49.80 -41.66 24.16
N TYR A 44 -51.14 -41.76 24.13
CA TYR A 44 -51.92 -41.61 22.90
C TYR A 44 -52.04 -40.15 22.47
N ASP A 45 -52.10 -39.19 23.40
CA ASP A 45 -52.18 -37.76 23.04
C ASP A 45 -50.85 -37.28 22.44
N THR A 46 -49.71 -37.72 23.00
CA THR A 46 -48.39 -37.45 22.42
C THR A 46 -48.23 -38.12 21.05
N SER A 47 -48.64 -39.39 20.89
CA SER A 47 -48.55 -40.08 19.60
C SER A 47 -49.51 -39.52 18.54
N ILE A 48 -50.72 -39.08 18.93
CA ILE A 48 -51.69 -38.46 18.02
C ILE A 48 -51.20 -37.08 17.58
N ASN A 49 -50.57 -36.32 18.48
CA ASN A 49 -50.00 -35.02 18.16
C ASN A 49 -48.78 -35.15 17.24
N GLU A 50 -47.89 -36.11 17.50
CA GLU A 50 -46.78 -36.47 16.59
C GLU A 50 -47.29 -36.98 15.24
N SER A 51 -48.31 -37.83 15.21
CA SER A 51 -48.92 -38.35 13.97
C SER A 51 -49.61 -37.26 13.15
N LYS A 52 -50.31 -36.32 13.80
CA LYS A 52 -50.90 -35.14 13.16
C LYS A 52 -49.82 -34.22 12.61
N GLN A 53 -48.76 -33.97 13.37
CA GLN A 53 -47.64 -33.15 12.96
C GLN A 53 -46.88 -33.80 11.78
N PHE A 54 -46.70 -35.12 11.78
CA PHE A 54 -46.11 -35.87 10.67
C PHE A 54 -46.97 -35.85 9.40
N ASN A 55 -48.30 -35.96 9.55
CA ASN A 55 -49.24 -35.82 8.44
C ASN A 55 -49.26 -34.40 7.87
N ASP A 56 -49.12 -33.37 8.72
CA ASP A 56 -49.00 -31.97 8.31
C ASP A 56 -47.69 -31.70 7.55
N VAL A 57 -46.58 -32.29 7.98
CA VAL A 57 -45.28 -32.22 7.29
C VAL A 57 -45.34 -32.88 5.90
N ASN A 58 -45.86 -34.12 5.83
CA ASN A 58 -45.98 -34.86 4.57
C ASN A 58 -46.96 -34.18 3.60
N GLY A 59 -48.06 -33.62 4.11
CA GLY A 59 -49.00 -32.82 3.32
C GLY A 59 -48.36 -31.55 2.76
N MET A 60 -47.57 -30.82 3.56
CA MET A 60 -46.81 -29.65 3.10
C MET A 60 -45.78 -30.02 2.03
N LEU A 61 -45.04 -31.12 2.21
CA LEU A 61 -44.07 -31.61 1.22
C LEU A 61 -44.71 -31.94 -0.12
N GLN A 62 -45.83 -32.68 -0.10
CA GLN A 62 -46.59 -32.98 -1.33
C GLN A 62 -47.11 -31.69 -1.99
N GLN A 63 -47.61 -30.74 -1.19
CA GLN A 63 -48.02 -29.44 -1.71
C GLN A 63 -46.87 -28.68 -2.38
N ILE A 64 -45.68 -28.66 -1.79
CA ILE A 64 -44.49 -28.00 -2.35
C ILE A 64 -44.02 -28.69 -3.64
N MET A 65 -44.00 -30.03 -3.67
CA MET A 65 -43.61 -30.79 -4.87
C MET A 65 -44.57 -30.55 -6.04
N SER A 66 -45.86 -30.35 -5.76
CA SER A 66 -46.88 -30.09 -6.79
C SER A 66 -46.84 -28.67 -7.38
N ILE A 67 -46.04 -27.74 -6.84
CA ILE A 67 -45.97 -26.33 -7.31
C ILE A 67 -45.45 -26.25 -8.74
N VAL A 68 -44.62 -27.20 -9.17
CA VAL A 68 -44.03 -27.22 -10.53
C VAL A 68 -45.10 -27.39 -11.62
N ASP A 69 -46.25 -27.97 -11.27
CA ASP A 69 -47.34 -28.30 -12.20
C ASP A 69 -48.50 -27.29 -12.14
N GLN A 70 -48.33 -26.15 -11.45
CA GLN A 70 -49.39 -25.18 -11.17
C GLN A 70 -49.29 -23.88 -11.95
N SER A 71 -50.42 -23.18 -12.06
CA SER A 71 -50.48 -21.82 -12.57
C SER A 71 -49.72 -20.85 -11.64
N LEU A 72 -49.26 -19.71 -12.19
CA LEU A 72 -48.46 -18.73 -11.46
C LEU A 72 -49.17 -18.18 -10.21
N ASP A 73 -50.47 -17.92 -10.31
CA ASP A 73 -51.27 -17.37 -9.22
C ASP A 73 -51.49 -18.39 -8.09
N GLU A 74 -51.73 -19.66 -8.44
CA GLU A 74 -51.85 -20.76 -7.47
C GLU A 74 -50.51 -21.00 -6.74
N ALA A 75 -49.40 -20.98 -7.49
CA ALA A 75 -48.06 -21.11 -6.93
C ALA A 75 -47.73 -19.96 -5.96
N GLN A 76 -48.15 -18.73 -6.26
CA GLN A 76 -47.96 -17.56 -5.40
C GLN A 76 -48.78 -17.66 -4.10
N ALA A 77 -50.06 -18.05 -4.19
CA ALA A 77 -50.91 -18.26 -3.02
C ALA A 77 -50.34 -19.34 -2.08
N ARG A 78 -49.83 -20.45 -2.64
CA ARG A 78 -49.18 -21.51 -1.86
C ARG A 78 -47.84 -21.09 -1.29
N LYS A 79 -47.03 -20.34 -2.03
CA LYS A 79 -45.80 -19.72 -1.52
C LYS A 79 -46.11 -18.82 -0.31
N HIS A 80 -47.20 -18.06 -0.35
CA HIS A 80 -47.63 -17.23 0.77
C HIS A 80 -48.07 -18.08 1.98
N ALA A 81 -48.86 -19.13 1.77
CA ALA A 81 -49.26 -20.06 2.83
C ALA A 81 -48.06 -20.75 3.49
N PHE A 82 -47.10 -21.25 2.70
CA PHE A 82 -45.86 -21.81 3.21
C PHE A 82 -45.04 -20.77 3.98
N ASN A 83 -44.99 -19.53 3.50
CA ASN A 83 -44.28 -18.45 4.20
C ASN A 83 -44.84 -18.14 5.58
N GLN A 84 -46.12 -18.41 5.82
CA GLN A 84 -46.79 -18.25 7.10
C GLN A 84 -46.75 -19.51 7.98
N SER A 85 -46.28 -20.64 7.44
CA SER A 85 -46.21 -21.91 8.17
C SER A 85 -45.15 -21.89 9.28
N ARG A 86 -45.48 -22.50 10.41
CA ARG A 86 -44.55 -22.72 11.53
C ARG A 86 -43.38 -23.64 11.17
N LEU A 87 -43.53 -24.47 10.14
CA LEU A 87 -42.47 -25.39 9.69
C LEU A 87 -41.45 -24.71 8.76
N LYS A 88 -41.71 -23.49 8.27
CA LYS A 88 -40.79 -22.77 7.38
C LYS A 88 -39.35 -22.73 7.92
N PRO A 89 -39.08 -22.37 9.19
CA PRO A 89 -37.71 -22.34 9.71
C PRO A 89 -37.03 -23.71 9.67
N ALA A 90 -37.76 -24.79 10.01
CA ALA A 90 -37.23 -26.15 9.98
C ALA A 90 -36.93 -26.62 8.55
N PHE A 91 -37.81 -26.32 7.59
CA PHE A 91 -37.57 -26.61 6.18
C PHE A 91 -36.36 -25.84 5.64
N PHE A 92 -36.26 -24.54 5.94
CA PHE A 92 -35.11 -23.73 5.52
C PHE A 92 -33.80 -24.26 6.10
N GLN A 93 -33.81 -24.70 7.36
CA GLN A 93 -32.64 -25.30 8.00
C GLN A 93 -32.18 -26.57 7.26
N VAL A 94 -33.08 -27.52 7.01
CA VAL A 94 -32.76 -28.76 6.28
C VAL A 94 -32.29 -28.47 4.85
N LEU A 95 -32.94 -27.54 4.15
CA LEU A 95 -32.53 -27.15 2.80
C LEU A 95 -31.16 -26.46 2.79
N CYS A 96 -30.86 -25.62 3.79
CA CYS A 96 -29.53 -25.04 3.98
C CYS A 96 -28.47 -26.12 4.23
N GLU A 97 -28.76 -27.12 5.07
CA GLU A 97 -27.85 -28.24 5.36
C GLU A 97 -27.61 -29.13 4.13
N ILE A 98 -28.68 -29.46 3.39
CA ILE A 98 -28.56 -30.21 2.12
C ILE A 98 -27.72 -29.39 1.15
N LYS A 99 -27.99 -28.10 0.99
CA LYS A 99 -27.24 -27.21 0.10
C LYS A 99 -25.76 -27.11 0.49
N GLU A 100 -25.45 -27.08 1.79
CA GLU A 100 -24.07 -27.09 2.29
C GLU A 100 -23.36 -28.41 1.97
N LYS A 101 -24.04 -29.55 2.16
CA LYS A 101 -23.49 -30.91 1.89
C LYS A 101 -23.40 -31.25 0.41
N THR A 102 -24.29 -30.69 -0.42
CA THR A 102 -24.39 -31.00 -1.86
C THR A 102 -23.71 -29.97 -2.75
N ALA A 103 -23.23 -28.85 -2.21
CA ALA A 103 -22.59 -27.80 -3.00
C ALA A 103 -21.35 -28.33 -3.75
N ILE A 104 -21.53 -28.63 -5.04
CA ILE A 104 -20.49 -28.92 -6.04
C ILE A 104 -19.57 -27.69 -6.28
N ASN A 105 -19.86 -26.53 -5.67
CA ASN A 105 -19.09 -25.29 -5.80
C ASN A 105 -17.88 -25.18 -4.84
N ILE A 106 -17.41 -26.30 -4.28
CA ILE A 106 -16.24 -26.41 -3.39
C ILE A 106 -14.91 -26.13 -4.13
N ARG A 107 -14.93 -25.95 -5.45
CA ARG A 107 -13.75 -25.51 -6.20
C ARG A 107 -13.55 -24.00 -6.05
N ASN A 108 -12.49 -23.62 -5.34
CA ASN A 108 -11.79 -22.34 -5.41
C ASN A 108 -12.10 -21.30 -4.31
N LEU A 109 -12.05 -21.71 -3.06
CA LEU A 109 -11.49 -20.82 -2.03
C LEU A 109 -10.16 -21.43 -1.60
N PRO A 110 -9.01 -20.89 -2.05
CA PRO A 110 -7.77 -21.20 -1.37
C PRO A 110 -7.90 -20.57 0.02
N GLU A 111 -8.18 -21.41 1.02
CA GLU A 111 -8.26 -21.00 2.42
C GLU A 111 -6.88 -20.66 3.01
N ASP A 112 -5.85 -20.58 2.17
CA ASP A 112 -4.45 -20.39 2.56
C ASP A 112 -3.65 -19.69 1.45
N GLU A 113 -4.25 -18.71 0.76
CA GLU A 113 -3.47 -17.88 -0.16
C GLU A 113 -2.60 -16.92 0.66
N PRO A 114 -1.27 -17.00 0.53
CA PRO A 114 -0.37 -16.13 1.28
C PRO A 114 -0.70 -14.66 0.98
N PRO A 115 -0.46 -13.75 1.94
CA PRO A 115 -0.68 -12.33 1.73
C PRO A 115 0.03 -11.88 0.45
N ASP A 116 -0.65 -11.07 -0.37
CA ASP A 116 -0.15 -10.64 -1.66
C ASP A 116 1.24 -10.00 -1.50
N SER A 117 2.26 -10.69 -2.00
CA SER A 117 3.67 -10.28 -1.90
C SER A 117 3.92 -8.90 -2.52
N GLN A 118 3.15 -8.53 -3.56
CA GLN A 118 3.24 -7.22 -4.19
C GLN A 118 2.66 -6.15 -3.27
N LEU A 119 1.50 -6.42 -2.67
CA LEU A 119 0.86 -5.52 -1.72
C LEU A 119 1.74 -5.26 -0.49
N MET A 120 2.33 -6.31 0.08
CA MET A 120 3.29 -6.19 1.20
C MET A 120 4.51 -5.35 0.84
N ARG A 121 5.05 -5.53 -0.38
CA ARG A 121 6.20 -4.74 -0.86
C ARG A 121 5.84 -3.26 -0.95
N LEU A 122 4.65 -2.94 -1.47
CA LEU A 122 4.17 -1.56 -1.58
C LEU A 122 3.95 -0.96 -0.18
N ASP A 123 3.37 -1.73 0.75
CA ASP A 123 3.21 -1.29 2.14
C ASP A 123 4.53 -0.92 2.80
N ASN A 124 5.53 -1.80 2.69
CA ASN A 124 6.86 -1.53 3.21
C ASN A 124 7.50 -0.29 2.57
N MET A 125 7.27 -0.07 1.27
CA MET A 125 7.75 1.12 0.56
C MET A 125 7.08 2.40 1.08
N LEU A 126 5.75 2.39 1.22
CA LEU A 126 5.00 3.54 1.74
C LEU A 126 5.36 3.83 3.19
N ILE A 127 5.58 2.81 4.02
CA ILE A 127 6.03 2.99 5.41
C ILE A 127 7.43 3.59 5.46
N ALA A 128 8.36 3.09 4.64
CA ALA A 128 9.74 3.59 4.61
C ALA A 128 9.83 5.07 4.19
N GLU A 129 8.96 5.52 3.28
CA GLU A 129 8.88 6.91 2.84
C GLU A 129 8.02 7.78 3.78
N GLY A 130 7.47 7.19 4.84
CA GLY A 130 6.59 7.87 5.78
C GLY A 130 5.32 8.35 5.11
N ILE A 131 4.63 7.51 4.36
CA ILE A 131 3.34 7.80 3.71
C ILE A 131 2.24 6.95 4.32
N ALA A 132 2.57 5.71 4.71
CA ALA A 132 1.68 4.82 5.45
C ALA A 132 2.29 4.48 6.81
N GLY A 133 1.44 4.03 7.74
CA GLY A 133 1.82 3.67 9.12
C GLY A 133 0.95 4.40 10.14
N PRO A 134 0.97 3.98 11.42
CA PRO A 134 0.27 4.69 12.47
C PRO A 134 0.78 6.13 12.47
N GLU A 135 -0.09 7.05 12.05
CA GLU A 135 0.07 8.47 12.31
C GLU A 135 0.47 8.56 13.79
N ARG A 136 1.69 9.05 14.06
CA ARG A 136 1.99 9.56 15.39
C ARG A 136 1.11 10.79 15.53
N THR A 137 -0.12 10.55 15.99
CA THR A 137 -1.04 11.51 16.56
C THR A 137 -0.34 12.16 17.75
N GLY A 138 0.50 13.15 17.46
CA GLY A 138 1.38 13.77 18.44
C GLY A 138 2.60 14.35 17.77
N GLY A 139 2.55 15.67 17.58
CA GLY A 139 3.58 16.59 17.10
C GLY A 139 5.03 16.08 16.98
N SER A 140 5.64 16.43 15.85
CA SER A 140 7.00 16.95 15.84
C SER A 140 8.13 16.03 16.34
N SER A 141 8.31 14.79 15.85
CA SER A 141 9.60 14.11 16.07
C SER A 141 9.85 12.85 15.22
N SER A 142 9.90 12.97 13.90
CA SER A 142 10.61 11.95 13.08
C SER A 142 11.33 12.49 11.85
N SER A 143 11.37 13.82 11.65
CA SER A 143 12.29 14.45 10.70
C SER A 143 13.70 14.68 11.24
N ALA A 144 14.02 14.22 12.46
CA ALA A 144 15.29 14.51 13.13
C ALA A 144 16.37 13.43 12.92
N ALA A 145 16.03 12.20 12.53
CA ALA A 145 17.03 11.12 12.45
C ALA A 145 17.88 11.13 11.18
N SER A 146 17.47 11.84 10.13
CA SER A 146 18.25 11.97 8.88
C SER A 146 18.71 13.41 8.58
N ALA A 147 18.43 14.37 9.46
CA ALA A 147 18.73 15.79 9.24
C ALA A 147 20.04 16.27 9.91
N ASN A 148 20.66 15.48 10.80
CA ASN A 148 21.84 15.91 11.57
C ASN A 148 23.19 15.73 10.86
N ALA A 149 23.23 15.52 9.53
CA ALA A 149 24.48 15.37 8.78
C ALA A 149 24.70 16.42 7.67
N ALA A 150 23.96 17.54 7.67
CA ALA A 150 24.07 18.56 6.62
C ALA A 150 24.08 20.01 7.14
N ALA A 151 24.68 20.26 8.31
CA ALA A 151 24.82 21.60 8.88
C ALA A 151 25.87 22.49 8.18
N SER A 152 26.16 22.24 6.90
CA SER A 152 26.92 23.16 6.06
C SER A 152 26.67 22.78 4.61
N ILE A 153 25.83 23.54 3.90
CA ILE A 153 25.82 23.74 2.42
C ILE A 153 24.61 24.62 2.06
N ASN A 154 24.90 25.75 1.39
CA ASN A 154 24.08 26.56 0.48
C ASN A 154 22.58 26.73 0.78
N ASP A 155 22.18 27.97 1.02
CA ASP A 155 20.80 28.49 1.13
C ASP A 155 19.84 27.95 0.04
N ASP A 156 20.35 27.75 -1.18
CA ASP A 156 19.61 27.21 -2.33
C ASP A 156 19.19 25.73 -2.14
N SER A 157 20.00 24.92 -1.44
CA SER A 157 19.63 23.53 -1.11
C SER A 157 18.64 23.43 0.05
N ALA A 158 18.62 24.40 0.97
CA ALA A 158 17.65 24.43 2.06
C ALA A 158 16.22 24.67 1.53
N LEU A 159 16.07 25.56 0.54
CA LEU A 159 14.80 25.80 -0.14
C LEU A 159 14.33 24.57 -0.96
N GLU A 160 15.24 23.93 -1.71
CA GLU A 160 14.94 22.68 -2.45
C GLU A 160 14.45 21.54 -1.53
N HIS A 161 15.03 21.44 -0.33
CA HIS A 161 14.63 20.45 0.67
C HIS A 161 13.26 20.78 1.31
N GLY A 162 12.94 22.06 1.47
CA GLY A 162 11.61 22.53 1.90
C GLY A 162 10.51 22.13 0.91
N ASP A 163 10.71 22.40 -0.37
CA ASP A 163 9.77 22.05 -1.45
C ASP A 163 9.58 20.54 -1.59
N TYR A 164 10.65 19.75 -1.48
CA TYR A 164 10.56 18.30 -1.47
C TYR A 164 9.67 17.81 -0.32
N ARG A 165 9.89 18.32 0.89
CA ARG A 165 9.12 17.93 2.08
C ARG A 165 7.64 18.34 1.96
N ALA A 166 7.36 19.53 1.45
CA ALA A 166 6.00 20.00 1.22
C ALA A 166 5.26 19.11 0.21
N LYS A 167 5.90 18.76 -0.91
CA LYS A 167 5.33 17.86 -1.92
C LYS A 167 5.15 16.44 -1.41
N LEU A 168 6.08 15.93 -0.61
CA LEU A 168 5.92 14.62 0.02
C LEU A 168 4.73 14.61 1.00
N SER A 169 4.53 15.70 1.76
CA SER A 169 3.35 15.87 2.60
C SER A 169 2.05 15.90 1.81
N GLN A 170 2.05 16.55 0.63
CA GLN A 170 0.89 16.56 -0.27
C GLN A 170 0.55 15.16 -0.79
N ILE A 171 1.56 14.36 -1.18
CA ILE A 171 1.36 12.96 -1.59
C ILE A 171 0.78 12.15 -0.43
N ARG A 172 1.30 12.34 0.79
CA ARG A 172 0.77 11.66 1.99
C ARG A 172 -0.71 12.00 2.23
N GLN A 173 -1.08 13.29 2.20
CA GLN A 173 -2.47 13.73 2.40
C GLN A 173 -3.41 13.14 1.34
N LEU A 174 -2.99 13.16 0.07
CA LEU A 174 -3.77 12.59 -1.02
C LEU A 174 -3.97 11.08 -0.83
N TYR A 175 -2.90 10.35 -0.48
CA TYR A 175 -2.99 8.91 -0.19
C TYR A 175 -4.00 8.59 0.91
N HIS A 176 -3.95 9.28 2.04
CA HIS A 176 -4.90 9.04 3.14
C HIS A 176 -6.34 9.42 2.76
N SER A 177 -6.54 10.54 2.04
CA SER A 177 -7.88 10.93 1.59
C SER A 177 -8.48 9.91 0.63
N GLU A 178 -7.70 9.40 -0.32
CA GLU A 178 -8.16 8.37 -1.26
C GLU A 178 -8.35 7.01 -0.57
N LEU A 179 -7.50 6.68 0.42
CA LEU A 179 -7.65 5.47 1.22
C LEU A 179 -8.94 5.48 2.03
N GLU A 180 -9.29 6.60 2.68
CA GLU A 180 -10.54 6.74 3.42
C GLU A 180 -11.77 6.59 2.52
N LYS A 181 -11.76 7.22 1.34
CA LYS A 181 -12.83 7.04 0.34
C LYS A 181 -12.96 5.59 -0.11
N TYR A 182 -11.84 4.91 -0.34
CA TYR A 182 -11.81 3.50 -0.69
C TYR A 182 -12.40 2.63 0.43
N GLU A 183 -11.96 2.82 1.67
CA GLU A 183 -12.46 2.07 2.83
C GLU A 183 -13.96 2.29 3.05
N GLN A 184 -14.41 3.55 2.96
CA GLN A 184 -15.83 3.89 3.06
C GLN A 184 -16.66 3.22 1.96
N ALA A 185 -16.23 3.30 0.70
CA ALA A 185 -16.93 2.66 -0.42
C ALA A 185 -16.98 1.13 -0.28
N CYS A 186 -15.88 0.51 0.21
CA CYS A 186 -15.84 -0.93 0.48
C CYS A 186 -16.82 -1.32 1.60
N ASN A 187 -16.89 -0.52 2.67
CA ASN A 187 -17.79 -0.74 3.80
C ASN A 187 -19.27 -0.57 3.39
N ASP A 188 -19.59 0.47 2.63
CA ASP A 188 -20.94 0.75 2.15
C ASP A 188 -21.41 -0.36 1.19
N PHE A 189 -20.57 -0.76 0.24
CA PHE A 189 -20.89 -1.86 -0.67
C PHE A 189 -21.07 -3.19 0.08
N THR A 190 -20.16 -3.50 1.01
CA THR A 190 -20.24 -4.73 1.80
C THR A 190 -21.52 -4.75 2.64
N SER A 191 -21.86 -3.64 3.28
CA SER A 191 -23.08 -3.49 4.08
C SER A 191 -24.33 -3.66 3.22
N HIS A 192 -24.34 -3.04 2.03
CA HIS A 192 -25.44 -3.20 1.09
C HIS A 192 -25.64 -4.65 0.66
N VAL A 193 -24.55 -5.36 0.33
CA VAL A 193 -24.61 -6.78 -0.04
C VAL A 193 -25.07 -7.66 1.11
N ILE A 194 -24.59 -7.43 2.33
CA ILE A 194 -25.03 -8.19 3.52
C ILE A 194 -26.54 -7.99 3.74
N ASN A 195 -27.02 -6.75 3.68
CA ASN A 195 -28.43 -6.44 3.84
C ASN A 195 -29.27 -7.13 2.75
N LEU A 196 -28.83 -7.04 1.48
CA LEU A 196 -29.49 -7.72 0.37
C LEU A 196 -29.56 -9.24 0.59
N LEU A 197 -28.45 -9.87 0.97
CA LEU A 197 -28.39 -11.32 1.19
C LEU A 197 -29.24 -11.76 2.39
N ARG A 198 -29.31 -10.95 3.46
CA ARG A 198 -30.20 -11.18 4.60
C ARG A 198 -31.67 -11.06 4.24
N GLU A 199 -32.04 -10.09 3.39
CA GLU A 199 -33.42 -10.00 2.90
C GLU A 199 -33.76 -11.18 1.99
N GLN A 200 -32.84 -11.58 1.10
CA GLN A 200 -33.01 -12.76 0.26
C GLN A 200 -33.13 -14.05 1.09
N SER A 201 -32.39 -14.18 2.20
CA SER A 201 -32.46 -15.36 3.07
C SER A 201 -33.82 -15.55 3.75
N ARG A 202 -34.70 -14.53 3.75
CA ARG A 202 -36.09 -14.66 4.21
C ARG A 202 -37.00 -15.35 3.19
N ALA A 203 -36.65 -15.25 1.90
CA ALA A 203 -37.46 -15.71 0.79
C ALA A 203 -36.93 -17.00 0.14
N ARG A 204 -35.64 -17.33 0.34
CA ARG A 204 -35.01 -18.56 -0.16
C ARG A 204 -33.93 -19.08 0.80
N PRO A 205 -33.62 -20.39 0.80
CA PRO A 205 -32.59 -20.96 1.67
C PRO A 205 -31.18 -20.41 1.34
N ILE A 206 -30.66 -19.58 2.24
CA ILE A 206 -29.28 -19.05 2.24
C ILE A 206 -28.77 -19.17 3.67
N SER A 207 -27.64 -19.86 3.88
CA SER A 207 -27.06 -19.97 5.21
C SER A 207 -26.21 -18.75 5.55
N PRO A 208 -26.07 -18.36 6.84
CA PRO A 208 -25.17 -17.28 7.25
C PRO A 208 -23.73 -17.48 6.75
N ARG A 209 -23.25 -18.73 6.77
CA ARG A 209 -21.93 -19.12 6.23
C ARG A 209 -21.79 -18.83 4.73
N GLU A 210 -22.86 -18.95 3.96
CA GLU A 210 -22.86 -18.59 2.54
C GLU A 210 -22.75 -17.07 2.35
N ILE A 211 -23.43 -16.28 3.18
CA ILE A 211 -23.32 -14.81 3.18
C ILE A 211 -21.87 -14.39 3.45
N ASP A 212 -21.26 -14.93 4.50
CA ASP A 212 -19.87 -14.62 4.87
C ASP A 212 -18.89 -14.96 3.73
N ARG A 213 -19.07 -16.11 3.07
CA ARG A 213 -18.27 -16.50 1.91
C ARG A 213 -18.43 -15.55 0.73
N MET A 214 -19.66 -15.13 0.41
CA MET A 214 -19.91 -14.17 -0.67
C MET A 214 -19.25 -12.81 -0.38
N VAL A 215 -19.36 -12.34 0.87
CA VAL A 215 -18.70 -11.10 1.33
C VAL A 215 -17.18 -11.22 1.22
N MET A 216 -16.61 -12.37 1.60
CA MET A 216 -15.16 -12.60 1.50
C MET A 216 -14.66 -12.56 0.06
N ILE A 217 -15.40 -13.16 -0.88
CA ILE A 217 -15.06 -13.11 -2.33
C ILE A 217 -15.09 -11.66 -2.83
N ILE A 218 -16.08 -10.87 -2.41
CA ILE A 218 -16.19 -9.45 -2.77
C ILE A 218 -15.01 -8.66 -2.21
N ARG A 219 -14.67 -8.84 -0.93
CA ARG A 219 -13.51 -8.19 -0.30
C ARG A 219 -12.21 -8.52 -1.02
N LYS A 220 -12.03 -9.77 -1.46
CA LYS A 220 -10.87 -10.17 -2.27
C LYS A 220 -10.80 -9.38 -3.58
N LYS A 221 -11.94 -9.08 -4.23
CA LYS A 221 -11.97 -8.25 -5.44
C LYS A 221 -11.56 -6.80 -5.17
N PHE A 222 -11.84 -6.27 -3.98
CA PHE A 222 -11.40 -4.92 -3.60
C PHE A 222 -9.89 -4.78 -3.43
N SER A 223 -9.16 -5.89 -3.22
CA SER A 223 -7.70 -5.88 -3.10
C SER A 223 -7.01 -5.30 -4.34
N SER A 224 -7.58 -5.48 -5.54
CA SER A 224 -7.02 -4.92 -6.78
C SER A 224 -7.01 -3.38 -6.78
N ILE A 225 -8.08 -2.76 -6.27
CA ILE A 225 -8.20 -1.30 -6.17
C ILE A 225 -7.19 -0.77 -5.14
N GLN A 226 -7.07 -1.47 -4.00
CA GLN A 226 -6.09 -1.12 -2.98
C GLN A 226 -4.64 -1.20 -3.50
N LEU A 227 -4.34 -2.25 -4.27
CA LEU A 227 -3.03 -2.43 -4.91
C LEU A 227 -2.71 -1.26 -5.86
N GLN A 228 -3.66 -0.87 -6.70
CA GLN A 228 -3.51 0.25 -7.62
C GLN A 228 -3.28 1.59 -6.90
N LEU A 229 -4.02 1.84 -5.80
CA LEU A 229 -3.85 3.04 -4.98
C LEU A 229 -2.44 3.11 -4.37
N LYS A 230 -1.96 2.01 -3.78
CA LYS A 230 -0.61 1.96 -3.19
C LYS A 230 0.47 2.06 -4.26
N GLN A 231 0.27 1.44 -5.41
CA GLN A 231 1.20 1.49 -6.54
C GLN A 231 1.34 2.91 -7.10
N SER A 232 0.24 3.60 -7.41
CA SER A 232 0.28 4.97 -7.93
C SER A 232 0.93 5.95 -6.95
N THR A 233 0.70 5.74 -5.65
CA THR A 233 1.35 6.51 -4.59
C THR A 233 2.86 6.26 -4.56
N CYS A 234 3.30 5.00 -4.60
CA CYS A 234 4.73 4.66 -4.67
C CYS A 234 5.40 5.27 -5.90
N GLU A 235 4.74 5.23 -7.06
CA GLU A 235 5.24 5.84 -8.30
C GLU A 235 5.40 7.36 -8.16
N ALA A 236 4.41 8.05 -7.59
CA ALA A 236 4.48 9.49 -7.32
C ALA A 236 5.70 9.85 -6.45
N VAL A 237 6.00 9.03 -5.45
CA VAL A 237 7.14 9.23 -4.53
C VAL A 237 8.46 8.99 -5.23
N MET A 238 8.55 7.94 -6.04
CA MET A 238 9.74 7.65 -6.83
C MET A 238 10.02 8.77 -7.84
N ILE A 239 8.99 9.31 -8.48
CA ILE A 239 9.11 10.48 -9.36
C ILE A 239 9.59 11.70 -8.55
N LEU A 240 9.02 11.94 -7.37
CA LEU A 240 9.41 13.06 -6.52
C LEU A 240 10.88 12.93 -6.07
N ARG A 241 11.32 11.75 -5.60
CA ARG A 241 12.72 11.47 -5.27
C ARG A 241 13.62 11.68 -6.48
N SER A 242 13.24 11.16 -7.64
CA SER A 242 13.98 11.32 -8.89
C SER A 242 14.10 12.80 -9.31
N ARG A 243 13.11 13.64 -8.99
CA ARG A 243 13.10 15.08 -9.29
C ARG A 243 13.80 15.96 -8.26
N PHE A 244 13.98 15.54 -7.02
CA PHE A 244 14.64 16.38 -6.01
C PHE A 244 15.96 15.82 -5.50
N LEU A 245 16.09 14.50 -5.37
CA LEU A 245 17.25 13.85 -4.74
C LEU A 245 18.22 13.20 -5.73
N ASP A 246 17.87 13.07 -7.01
CA ASP A 246 18.78 12.50 -8.01
C ASP A 246 20.02 13.39 -8.22
N ALA A 247 21.12 13.02 -7.57
CA ALA A 247 22.43 13.65 -7.70
C ALA A 247 22.94 13.67 -9.15
N ARG A 248 22.40 12.83 -10.05
CA ARG A 248 22.70 12.92 -11.49
C ARG A 248 22.27 14.25 -12.09
N ARG A 249 21.16 14.86 -11.64
CA ARG A 249 20.74 16.20 -12.11
C ARG A 249 21.66 17.31 -11.62
N LYS A 250 22.36 17.13 -10.50
CA LYS A 250 23.38 18.07 -10.01
C LYS A 250 24.75 17.89 -10.68
N ARG A 251 24.96 16.84 -11.50
CA ARG A 251 26.20 16.69 -12.29
C ARG A 251 26.22 17.72 -13.42
N ARG A 252 27.03 18.75 -13.26
CA ARG A 252 27.35 19.71 -14.32
C ARG A 252 28.50 19.16 -15.16
N ASN A 253 28.43 19.36 -16.47
CA ASN A 253 29.58 19.12 -17.35
C ASN A 253 30.72 20.07 -16.95
N PHE A 254 31.96 19.62 -17.11
CA PHE A 254 33.11 20.51 -16.94
C PHE A 254 33.08 21.62 -17.99
N SER A 255 33.66 22.77 -17.66
CA SER A 255 33.80 23.87 -18.60
C SER A 255 34.60 23.43 -19.83
N LYS A 256 34.42 24.12 -20.95
CA LYS A 256 35.18 23.85 -22.17
C LYS A 256 36.69 23.96 -21.92
N THR A 257 37.11 25.01 -21.23
CA THR A 257 38.50 25.24 -20.82
C THR A 257 39.05 24.12 -19.95
N ALA A 258 38.31 23.68 -18.92
CA ALA A 258 38.73 22.56 -18.07
C ALA A 258 38.88 21.27 -18.88
N THR A 259 37.94 21.01 -19.79
CA THR A 259 37.98 19.83 -20.66
C THR A 259 39.14 19.89 -21.65
N GLU A 260 39.47 21.07 -22.18
CA GLU A 260 40.62 21.29 -23.07
C GLU A 260 41.94 21.02 -22.35
N ILE A 261 42.14 21.58 -21.16
CA ILE A 261 43.35 21.37 -20.34
C ILE A 261 43.56 19.88 -20.01
N LEU A 262 42.48 19.18 -19.62
CA LEU A 262 42.55 17.75 -19.31
C LEU A 262 42.86 16.90 -20.55
N ASN A 263 42.29 17.24 -21.71
CA ASN A 263 42.58 16.55 -22.97
C ASN A 263 44.01 16.83 -23.45
N GLU A 264 44.51 18.06 -23.32
CA GLU A 264 45.88 18.43 -23.68
C GLU A 264 46.90 17.59 -22.91
N TYR A 265 46.74 17.48 -21.59
CA TYR A 265 47.59 16.61 -20.77
C TYR A 265 47.47 15.14 -21.20
N PHE A 266 46.25 14.65 -21.41
CA PHE A 266 46.00 13.26 -21.79
C PHE A 266 46.67 12.88 -23.11
N TYR A 267 46.56 13.72 -24.14
CA TYR A 267 47.12 13.44 -25.46
C TYR A 267 48.63 13.72 -25.55
N SER A 268 49.17 14.67 -24.78
CA SER A 268 50.64 14.85 -24.65
C SER A 268 51.32 13.68 -23.92
N HIS A 269 50.57 12.95 -23.08
CA HIS A 269 51.04 11.78 -22.32
C HIS A 269 50.36 10.48 -22.77
N LEU A 270 50.03 10.35 -24.05
CA LEU A 270 49.20 9.24 -24.55
C LEU A 270 49.85 7.85 -24.35
N SER A 271 51.18 7.78 -24.31
CA SER A 271 51.92 6.55 -24.00
C SER A 271 51.73 6.08 -22.55
N ASN A 272 51.56 7.02 -21.62
CA ASN A 272 51.34 6.74 -20.20
C ASN A 272 50.41 7.80 -19.56
N PRO A 273 49.09 7.76 -19.81
CA PRO A 273 48.14 8.78 -19.36
C PRO A 273 47.70 8.56 -17.91
N TYR A 274 48.67 8.49 -17.01
CA TYR A 274 48.53 8.31 -15.56
C TYR A 274 49.25 9.47 -14.86
N PRO A 275 48.57 10.62 -14.64
CA PRO A 275 49.16 11.74 -13.93
C PRO A 275 49.57 11.34 -12.50
N SER A 276 50.72 11.83 -12.05
CA SER A 276 51.16 11.75 -10.66
C SER A 276 50.22 12.54 -9.74
N GLU A 277 50.34 12.37 -8.42
CA GLU A 277 49.47 13.08 -7.48
C GLU A 277 49.62 14.60 -7.58
N GLU A 278 50.87 15.09 -7.65
CA GLU A 278 51.19 16.50 -7.89
C GLU A 278 50.60 17.02 -9.21
N ALA A 279 50.69 16.23 -10.30
CA ALA A 279 50.11 16.61 -11.58
C ALA A 279 48.58 16.69 -11.52
N LYS A 280 47.92 15.83 -10.75
CA LYS A 280 46.46 15.91 -10.55
C LYS A 280 46.07 17.13 -9.73
N GLU A 281 46.85 17.49 -8.71
CA GLU A 281 46.63 18.71 -7.91
C GLU A 281 46.72 19.96 -8.78
N GLU A 282 47.74 20.04 -9.64
CA GLU A 282 47.89 21.18 -10.55
C GLU A 282 46.77 21.23 -11.61
N LEU A 283 46.37 20.08 -12.17
CA LEU A 283 45.23 20.01 -13.10
C LEU A 283 43.91 20.38 -12.41
N ALA A 284 43.71 19.95 -11.17
CA ALA A 284 42.54 20.30 -10.36
C ALA A 284 42.47 21.82 -10.14
N ARG A 285 43.61 22.43 -9.79
CA ARG A 285 43.76 23.88 -9.62
C ARG A 285 43.48 24.66 -10.91
N LYS A 286 44.07 24.25 -12.03
CA LYS A 286 43.87 24.91 -13.34
C LYS A 286 42.44 24.80 -13.86
N CYS A 287 41.77 23.68 -13.59
CA CYS A 287 40.43 23.39 -14.07
C CYS A 287 39.32 23.83 -13.09
N SER A 288 39.67 24.33 -11.89
CA SER A 288 38.75 24.64 -10.79
C SER A 288 37.80 23.47 -10.47
N ILE A 289 38.35 22.26 -10.38
CA ILE A 289 37.65 21.03 -10.01
C ILE A 289 38.43 20.28 -8.93
N SER A 290 37.83 19.29 -8.28
CA SER A 290 38.52 18.48 -7.26
C SER A 290 39.49 17.45 -7.86
N VAL A 291 40.51 17.08 -7.10
CA VAL A 291 41.48 16.01 -7.45
C VAL A 291 40.77 14.67 -7.73
N SER A 292 39.69 14.37 -7.00
CA SER A 292 38.84 13.20 -7.25
C SER A 292 38.13 13.27 -8.60
N GLN A 293 37.63 14.44 -9.00
CA GLN A 293 37.03 14.65 -10.33
C GLN A 293 38.06 14.48 -11.46
N VAL A 294 39.31 14.96 -11.27
CA VAL A 294 40.42 14.72 -12.20
C VAL A 294 40.72 13.23 -12.32
N SER A 295 40.88 12.53 -11.19
CA SER A 295 41.15 11.09 -11.16
C SER A 295 40.07 10.27 -11.89
N ASN A 296 38.80 10.59 -11.62
CA ASN A 296 37.66 9.98 -12.29
C ASN A 296 37.62 10.29 -13.78
N TRP A 297 37.94 11.53 -14.18
CA TRP A 297 37.98 11.93 -15.58
C TRP A 297 39.03 11.13 -16.35
N PHE A 298 40.26 11.03 -15.84
CA PHE A 298 41.34 10.27 -16.48
C PHE A 298 41.03 8.77 -16.55
N GLY A 299 40.47 8.19 -15.48
CA GLY A 299 40.01 6.80 -15.49
C GLY A 299 38.98 6.55 -16.59
N ASN A 300 37.96 7.43 -16.68
CA ASN A 300 36.92 7.34 -17.71
C ASN A 300 37.47 7.59 -19.12
N LYS A 301 38.36 8.56 -19.31
CA LYS A 301 38.96 8.90 -20.60
C LYS A 301 39.80 7.74 -21.14
N ARG A 302 40.60 7.07 -20.29
CA ARG A 302 41.35 5.86 -20.68
C ARG A 302 40.44 4.72 -21.13
N ILE A 303 39.36 4.45 -20.41
CA ILE A 303 38.39 3.41 -20.79
C ILE A 303 37.73 3.74 -22.14
N ARG A 304 37.33 4.99 -22.35
CA ARG A 304 36.72 5.44 -23.62
C ARG A 304 37.69 5.37 -24.79
N TYR A 305 38.92 5.83 -24.59
CA TYR A 305 39.99 5.78 -25.59
C TYR A 305 40.27 4.34 -26.03
N LYS A 306 40.44 3.42 -25.07
CA LYS A 306 40.69 1.99 -25.35
C LYS A 306 39.53 1.31 -26.08
N LYS A 307 38.27 1.68 -25.77
CA LYS A 307 37.08 1.06 -26.39
C LYS A 307 36.81 1.53 -27.83
N ASN A 308 37.26 2.72 -28.21
CA ASN A 308 36.96 3.34 -29.51
C ASN A 308 38.21 3.97 -30.14
N ILE A 309 39.24 3.16 -30.38
CA ILE A 309 40.56 3.60 -30.84
C ILE A 309 40.48 4.46 -32.11
N GLY A 310 39.67 4.07 -33.11
CA GLY A 310 39.57 4.81 -34.38
C GLY A 310 39.10 6.26 -34.23
N LYS A 311 38.02 6.51 -33.48
CA LYS A 311 37.52 7.88 -33.20
C LYS A 311 38.45 8.64 -32.26
N ALA A 312 39.07 7.95 -31.33
CA ALA A 312 39.98 8.56 -30.37
C ALA A 312 41.33 8.96 -30.99
N GLN A 313 41.75 8.28 -32.06
CA GLN A 313 42.92 8.64 -32.85
C GLN A 313 42.69 9.91 -33.66
N GLU A 314 41.48 10.11 -34.20
CA GLU A 314 41.10 11.35 -34.87
C GLU A 314 41.14 12.55 -33.91
N GLU A 315 40.60 12.39 -32.69
CA GLU A 315 40.73 13.41 -31.64
C GLU A 315 42.20 13.67 -31.29
N ALA A 316 43.01 12.63 -31.11
CA ALA A 316 44.44 12.78 -30.79
C ALA A 316 45.18 13.57 -31.89
N ASN A 317 44.92 13.27 -33.16
CA ASN A 317 45.49 13.96 -34.30
C ASN A 317 45.09 15.44 -34.34
N LEU A 318 43.84 15.77 -33.98
CA LEU A 318 43.36 17.15 -33.88
C LEU A 318 44.11 17.94 -32.79
N TYR A 319 44.31 17.33 -31.61
CA TYR A 319 45.06 17.96 -30.52
C TYR A 319 46.55 18.13 -30.86
N ALA A 320 47.17 17.14 -31.53
CA ALA A 320 48.53 17.25 -32.03
C ALA A 320 48.68 18.38 -33.07
N SER A 321 47.72 18.52 -33.99
CA SER A 321 47.70 19.61 -34.99
C SER A 321 47.54 20.99 -34.34
N LYS A 322 46.67 21.13 -33.32
CA LYS A 322 46.54 22.38 -32.56
C LYS A 322 47.82 22.77 -31.83
N LEU A 323 48.50 21.81 -31.21
CA LEU A 323 49.76 22.05 -30.51
C LEU A 323 50.87 22.48 -31.49
N ALA A 324 50.96 21.83 -32.66
CA ALA A 324 51.90 22.19 -33.72
C ALA A 324 51.65 23.61 -34.26
N ASN A 325 50.38 24.00 -34.44
CA ASN A 325 50.02 25.35 -34.90
C ASN A 325 50.32 26.43 -33.85
N GLN A 326 50.12 26.15 -32.56
CA GLN A 326 50.52 27.06 -31.49
C GLN A 326 52.04 27.22 -31.40
N ALA A 327 52.79 26.14 -31.57
CA ALA A 327 54.25 26.18 -31.63
C ALA A 327 54.76 26.98 -32.84
N ALA A 328 54.12 26.87 -34.00
CA ALA A 328 54.47 27.63 -35.20
C ALA A 328 54.21 29.15 -35.04
N GLN A 329 53.16 29.54 -34.31
CA GLN A 329 52.85 30.94 -34.03
C GLN A 329 53.78 31.57 -32.97
N GLY A 330 54.34 30.78 -32.05
CA GLY A 330 55.28 31.26 -31.03
C GLY A 330 56.71 31.52 -31.54
N VAL A 331 57.09 30.99 -32.70
CA VAL A 331 58.47 31.07 -33.24
C VAL A 331 58.64 32.18 -34.30
N GLY A 332 57.56 32.80 -34.78
CA GLY A 332 57.60 33.86 -35.80
C GLY A 332 58.06 35.25 -35.32
N GLY A 333 58.31 35.46 -34.02
CA GLY A 333 58.59 36.78 -33.44
C GLY A 333 60.06 37.19 -33.34
N MET A 334 61.02 36.34 -33.72
CA MET A 334 62.44 36.64 -33.54
C MET A 334 63.23 36.41 -34.84
N ARG A 335 63.49 37.50 -35.57
CA ARG A 335 64.60 37.78 -36.53
C ARG A 335 64.13 38.33 -37.88
N ARG A 336 64.31 39.64 -38.07
CA ARG A 336 65.16 40.26 -39.13
C ARG A 336 65.06 41.79 -39.03
N ASP A 337 65.93 42.39 -38.21
CA ASP A 337 66.41 43.75 -38.45
C ASP A 337 67.90 43.63 -38.73
N SER A 338 68.25 43.71 -40.02
CA SER A 338 69.61 43.94 -40.48
C SER A 338 69.62 45.30 -41.15
N ASP A 339 70.03 46.27 -40.34
CA ASP A 339 70.32 47.66 -40.67
C ASP A 339 71.27 47.77 -41.87
N SER A 340 70.96 48.67 -42.81
CA SER A 340 71.89 49.09 -43.88
C SER A 340 72.21 50.57 -43.64
N PRO A 341 73.48 50.95 -43.44
CA PRO A 341 73.83 52.35 -43.19
C PRO A 341 73.90 53.14 -44.49
N GLN A 342 73.16 54.24 -44.52
CA GLN A 342 73.28 55.33 -45.47
C GLN A 342 74.58 56.11 -45.18
N GLN A 343 75.46 56.28 -46.18
CA GLN A 343 76.47 57.33 -46.18
C GLN A 343 76.25 58.21 -47.41
N GLY A 344 76.09 59.52 -47.17
CA GLY A 344 76.01 60.56 -48.17
C GLY A 344 77.31 61.36 -48.28
N GLU A 345 77.25 62.35 -49.18
CA GLU A 345 78.22 63.41 -49.52
C GLU A 345 79.36 62.93 -50.46
N ARG A 346 79.62 63.54 -51.63
CA ARG A 346 79.48 64.94 -52.08
C ARG A 346 79.06 65.04 -53.54
#